data_AF-A0AAU3UQU8-F1
#
_entry.id   AF-A0AAU3UQU8-F1
#
_cell.length_a   1.000
_cell.length_b   1.000
_cell.length_c   1.000
_cell.angle_alpha   90.00
_cell.angle_beta   90.00
_cell.angle_gamma   90.00
#
_symmetry.space_group_name_H-M   'P 1'
#
loop_
_entity.id
_entity.type
_entity.pdbx_description
1 polymer ?
#
loop_
_entity_poly.entity_id
_entity_poly.type
_entity_poly.pdbx_seq_one_letter_code
_entity_poly.pdbx_strand_id
1 'polypeptide(L)'
;MVKDPIELEGQREHLLTQLTELRRAVAALHVDYSALPQSGLIIDTVGTGALTTPGYCVAGAREVLEEALIELDAASDAMERAAQYTARLRTVVFD
;
A
#
# COMPACT_ATOMS: atom_id res chain seq x y z
N MET A 1 21.25 6.06 -22.03
CA MET A 1 22.36 5.26 -21.46
C MET A 1 21.77 3.89 -21.11
N VAL A 2 22.41 2.80 -21.52
CA VAL A 2 21.96 1.43 -21.18
C VAL A 2 22.26 1.19 -19.71
N LYS A 3 21.27 0.73 -18.92
CA LYS A 3 21.47 0.38 -17.51
C LYS A 3 21.89 -1.09 -17.39
N ASP A 4 22.78 -1.38 -16.45
CA ASP A 4 23.19 -2.76 -16.13
C ASP A 4 21.96 -3.54 -15.60
N PRO A 5 21.70 -4.77 -16.08
CA PRO A 5 20.66 -5.64 -15.51
C PRO A 5 20.71 -5.79 -13.99
N ILE A 6 21.91 -5.78 -13.38
CA ILE A 6 22.09 -5.85 -11.92
C ILE A 6 21.58 -4.56 -11.25
N GLU A 7 21.84 -3.39 -11.84
CA GLU A 7 21.33 -2.12 -11.33
C GLU A 7 19.79 -2.06 -11.40
N LEU A 8 19.20 -2.60 -12.46
CA LEU A 8 17.74 -2.70 -12.61
C LEU A 8 17.13 -3.61 -11.54
N GLU A 9 17.77 -4.75 -11.26
CA GLU A 9 17.32 -5.67 -10.21
C GLU A 9 17.42 -5.02 -8.81
N GLY A 10 18.52 -4.31 -8.53
CA GLY A 10 18.67 -3.56 -7.28
C GLY A 10 17.61 -2.45 -7.14
N GLN A 11 17.25 -1.76 -8.23
CA GLN A 11 16.16 -0.77 -8.23
C GLN A 11 14.80 -1.42 -7.94
N ARG A 12 14.53 -2.60 -8.51
CA ARG A 12 13.30 -3.37 -8.24
C ARG A 12 13.22 -3.81 -6.79
N GLU A 13 14.29 -4.38 -6.23
CA GLU A 13 14.37 -4.78 -4.81
C GLU A 13 14.15 -3.58 -3.87
N HIS A 14 14.69 -2.42 -4.22
CA HIS A 14 14.47 -1.18 -3.48
C HIS A 14 12.99 -0.74 -3.51
N LEU A 15 12.35 -0.78 -4.67
CA LEU A 15 10.92 -0.47 -4.81
C LEU A 15 10.04 -1.45 -4.03
N LEU A 16 10.33 -2.76 -4.06
CA LEU A 16 9.61 -3.76 -3.26
C LEU A 16 9.70 -3.47 -1.75
N THR A 17 10.89 -3.04 -1.30
CA THR A 17 11.08 -2.62 0.10
C THR A 17 10.23 -1.40 0.46
N GLN A 18 10.19 -0.39 -0.42
CA GLN A 18 9.36 0.80 -0.23
C GLN A 18 7.87 0.47 -0.21
N LEU A 19 7.40 -0.42 -1.09
CA LEU A 19 6.02 -0.89 -1.09
C LEU A 19 5.65 -1.61 0.21
N THR A 20 6.56 -2.44 0.73
CA THR A 20 6.37 -3.16 2.00
C THR A 20 6.22 -2.19 3.18
N GLU A 21 7.09 -1.19 3.27
CA GLU A 21 7.01 -0.18 4.33
C GLU A 21 5.77 0.71 4.19
N LEU A 22 5.42 1.09 2.95
CA LEU A 22 4.20 1.85 2.68
C LEU A 22 2.95 1.06 3.09
N ARG A 23 2.87 -0.23 2.73
CA ARG A 23 1.77 -1.11 3.16
C ARG A 23 1.64 -1.14 4.68
N ARG A 24 2.76 -1.27 5.41
CA ARG A 24 2.76 -1.25 6.88
C ARG A 24 2.22 0.08 7.43
N ALA A 25 2.65 1.20 6.87
CA ALA A 25 2.17 2.52 7.28
C ALA A 25 0.68 2.71 7.00
N VAL A 26 0.19 2.30 5.83
CA VAL A 26 -1.25 2.34 5.48
C VAL A 26 -2.06 1.43 6.39
N ALA A 27 -1.57 0.24 6.73
CA ALA A 27 -2.24 -0.68 7.63
C ALA A 27 -2.38 -0.09 9.05
N ALA A 28 -1.33 0.56 9.56
CA ALA A 28 -1.40 1.28 10.83
C ALA A 28 -2.44 2.41 10.78
N LEU A 29 -2.44 3.21 9.72
CA LEU A 29 -3.42 4.28 9.54
C LEU A 29 -4.87 3.76 9.46
N HIS A 30 -5.10 2.64 8.76
CA HIS A 30 -6.40 1.99 8.70
C HIS A 30 -6.89 1.52 10.08
N VAL A 31 -5.99 0.98 10.91
CA VAL A 31 -6.29 0.62 12.31
C VAL A 31 -6.64 1.86 13.13
N ASP A 32 -5.89 2.95 13.00
CA ASP A 32 -6.15 4.19 13.73
C ASP A 32 -7.53 4.78 13.38
N TYR A 33 -7.89 4.80 12.09
CA TYR A 33 -9.24 5.20 11.67
C TYR A 33 -10.33 4.26 12.20
N SER A 34 -10.04 2.96 12.31
CA SER A 34 -10.98 1.98 12.88
C SER A 34 -11.22 2.17 14.38
N ALA A 35 -10.23 2.68 15.11
CA ALA A 35 -10.33 2.98 16.54
C ALA A 35 -11.00 4.34 16.82
N LEU A 36 -11.03 5.24 15.83
CA LEU A 36 -11.48 6.63 16.00
C LEU A 36 -12.91 6.77 16.54
N PRO A 37 -13.91 5.96 16.14
CA PRO A 37 -15.27 6.02 16.73
C PRO A 37 -15.30 5.68 18.23
N GLN A 38 -14.34 4.89 18.71
CA GLN A 38 -14.25 4.47 20.12
C GLN A 38 -13.46 5.46 20.99
N SER A 39 -12.77 6.42 20.36
CA SER A 39 -11.91 7.38 21.06
C SER A 39 -12.66 8.44 21.88
N GLY A 40 -13.96 8.62 21.62
CA GLY A 40 -14.75 9.73 22.18
C GLY A 40 -14.40 11.11 21.61
N LEU A 41 -13.46 11.19 20.66
CA LEU A 41 -13.05 12.44 19.98
C LEU A 41 -14.05 12.86 18.89
N ILE A 42 -14.89 11.93 18.44
CA ILE A 42 -15.90 12.17 17.41
C ILE A 42 -17.29 12.06 18.03
N ILE A 43 -18.07 13.13 17.91
CA ILE A 43 -19.50 13.13 18.23
C ILE A 43 -20.24 12.99 16.91
N ASP A 44 -20.78 11.81 16.65
CA ASP A 44 -21.61 11.60 15.47
C ASP A 44 -22.93 12.36 15.65
N THR A 45 -23.28 13.20 14.68
CA THR A 45 -24.47 14.05 14.77
C THR A 45 -25.66 13.33 14.16
N VAL A 46 -26.71 13.12 14.95
CA VAL A 46 -27.96 12.52 14.48
C VAL A 46 -28.77 13.60 13.75
N GLY A 47 -28.86 13.54 12.42
CA GLY A 47 -29.64 14.48 11.61
C GLY A 47 -29.46 14.29 10.09
N THR A 48 -30.42 14.77 9.30
CA THR A 48 -30.46 14.65 7.83
C THR A 48 -29.25 15.31 7.17
N GLY A 49 -28.27 14.48 6.80
CA GLY A 49 -27.01 14.84 6.16
C GLY A 49 -26.07 13.62 6.11
N ALA A 50 -26.59 12.45 5.70
CA ALA A 50 -25.98 11.13 5.88
C ALA A 50 -24.61 10.92 5.22
N LEU A 51 -24.20 11.80 4.30
CA LEU A 51 -22.94 11.69 3.53
C LEU A 51 -21.80 12.56 4.07
N THR A 52 -22.04 13.34 5.13
CA THR A 52 -21.03 14.21 5.75
C THR A 52 -20.94 14.03 7.25
N THR A 53 -21.63 13.03 7.81
CA THR A 53 -21.48 12.76 9.23
C THR A 53 -20.06 12.27 9.50
N PRO A 54 -19.48 12.59 10.66
CA PRO A 54 -18.16 12.06 11.01
C PRO A 54 -18.09 10.53 10.91
N GLY A 55 -19.17 9.82 11.29
CA GLY A 55 -19.25 8.36 11.13
C GLY A 55 -19.13 7.91 9.66
N TYR A 56 -19.83 8.58 8.75
CA TYR A 56 -19.76 8.28 7.31
C TYR A 56 -18.36 8.56 6.74
N CYS A 57 -17.77 9.71 7.09
CA CYS A 57 -16.42 10.07 6.62
C CYS A 57 -15.35 9.08 7.11
N VAL A 58 -15.43 8.62 8.36
CA VAL A 58 -14.51 7.60 8.89
C VAL A 58 -14.72 6.26 8.20
N ALA A 59 -15.96 5.84 7.96
CA ALA A 59 -16.25 4.61 7.23
C ALA A 59 -15.69 4.66 5.79
N GLY A 60 -15.92 5.75 5.06
CA GLY A 60 -15.38 5.93 3.72
C GLY A 60 -13.85 5.99 3.68
N ALA A 61 -13.22 6.64 4.66
CA ALA A 61 -11.76 6.63 4.78
C ALA A 61 -11.20 5.21 4.99
N ARG A 62 -11.87 4.39 5.81
CA ARG A 62 -11.47 2.99 6.03
C ARG A 62 -11.60 2.16 4.77
N GLU A 63 -12.71 2.29 4.05
CA GLU A 63 -12.96 1.58 2.78
C GLU A 63 -11.87 1.89 1.75
N VAL A 64 -11.54 3.17 1.55
CA VAL A 64 -10.47 3.58 0.62
C VAL A 64 -9.09 3.09 1.06
N LEU A 65 -8.81 3.06 2.37
CA LEU A 65 -7.54 2.53 2.89
C LEU A 65 -7.47 1.00 2.75
N GLU A 66 -8.58 0.29 2.87
CA GLU A 66 -8.67 -1.15 2.60
C GLU A 66 -8.40 -1.45 1.13
N GLU A 67 -8.97 -0.68 0.20
CA GLU A 67 -8.65 -0.75 -1.23
C GLU A 67 -7.16 -0.48 -1.50
N ALA A 68 -6.60 0.56 -0.86
CA ALA A 68 -5.18 0.88 -1.00
C ALA A 68 -4.27 -0.29 -0.54
N LEU A 69 -4.65 -1.02 0.51
CA LEU A 69 -3.90 -2.21 0.96
C LEU A 69 -3.93 -3.33 -0.08
N ILE A 70 -5.09 -3.55 -0.71
CA ILE A 70 -5.23 -4.55 -1.79
C ILE A 70 -4.33 -4.19 -2.97
N GLU A 71 -4.31 -2.91 -3.38
CA GLU A 71 -3.49 -2.45 -4.50
C GLU A 71 -1.99 -2.50 -4.18
N LEU A 72 -1.60 -2.23 -2.94
CA LEU A 72 -0.20 -2.38 -2.50
C LEU A 72 0.26 -3.84 -2.47
N ASP A 73 -0.64 -4.77 -2.11
CA ASP A 73 -0.38 -6.20 -2.19
C ASP A 73 -0.23 -6.64 -3.66
N ALA A 74 -1.07 -6.15 -4.56
CA ALA A 74 -0.97 -6.40 -5.99
C ALA A 74 0.32 -5.83 -6.61
N ALA A 75 0.72 -4.62 -6.20
CA ALA A 75 1.97 -4.00 -6.64
C ALA A 75 3.19 -4.79 -6.16
N SER A 76 3.17 -5.28 -4.92
CA SER A 76 4.24 -6.11 -4.36
C SER A 76 4.35 -7.44 -5.11
N ASP A 77 3.22 -8.12 -5.36
CA ASP A 77 3.16 -9.33 -6.19
C ASP A 77 3.71 -9.08 -7.60
N ALA A 78 3.35 -7.97 -8.24
CA ALA A 78 3.86 -7.63 -9.57
C ALA A 78 5.38 -7.46 -9.57
N MET A 79 5.96 -6.85 -8.54
CA MET A 79 7.41 -6.70 -8.38
C MET A 79 8.12 -8.05 -8.15
N GLU A 80 7.50 -8.98 -7.43
CA GLU A 80 8.03 -10.33 -7.24
C GLU A 80 7.94 -11.15 -8.53
N ARG A 81 6.83 -11.06 -9.27
CA ARG A 81 6.71 -11.71 -10.58
C ARG A 81 7.70 -11.16 -11.60
N ALA A 82 7.99 -9.86 -11.57
CA ALA A 82 9.05 -9.29 -12.40
C ALA A 82 10.41 -9.95 -12.12
N ALA A 83 10.72 -10.26 -10.86
CA ALA A 83 11.96 -10.94 -10.46
C ALA A 83 12.13 -12.32 -11.12
N GLN A 84 11.04 -13.03 -11.39
CA GLN A 84 11.07 -14.34 -12.05
C GLN A 84 11.64 -14.26 -13.48
N TYR A 85 11.47 -13.11 -14.15
CA TYR A 85 12.00 -12.88 -15.49
C TYR A 85 13.41 -12.30 -15.45
N THR A 86 13.68 -11.35 -14.54
CA THR A 86 14.97 -10.64 -14.46
C THR A 86 16.07 -11.47 -13.80
N ALA A 87 15.75 -12.45 -12.94
CA ALA A 87 16.75 -13.35 -12.36
C ALA A 87 17.59 -14.09 -13.41
N ARG A 88 17.02 -14.36 -14.59
CA ARG A 88 17.73 -14.99 -15.72
C ARG A 88 18.78 -14.08 -16.36
N LEU A 89 18.63 -12.76 -16.22
CA LEU A 89 19.60 -11.79 -16.74
C LEU A 89 20.86 -11.76 -15.90
N ARG A 90 20.77 -12.03 -14.58
CA ARG A 90 21.96 -12.18 -13.71
C ARG A 90 22.85 -13.32 -14.22
N THR A 91 22.29 -14.48 -14.56
CA THR A 91 23.07 -15.63 -15.05
C THR A 91 23.84 -15.33 -16.34
N VAL A 92 23.26 -14.56 -17.27
CA VAL A 92 23.89 -14.19 -18.55
C VAL A 92 25.04 -13.18 -18.37
N VAL A 93 25.01 -12.34 -17.33
CA VAL A 93 26.07 -11.35 -17.06
C VAL A 93 27.32 -11.98 -16.42
N PHE A 94 27.17 -13.14 -15.77
CA PHE A 94 28.27 -13.86 -15.10
C PHE A 94 28.84 -15.05 -15.88
N ASP A 95 28.32 -15.35 -17.07
CA ASP A 95 28.91 -16.26 -18.08
C ASP A 95 29.76 -15.49 -19.09
#